data_AF-A0A0U5IQM4-F1
#
_entry.id   AF-A0A0U5IQM4-F1
#
_cell.length_a   1.000
_cell.length_b   1.000
_cell.length_c   1.000
_cell.angle_alpha   90.00
_cell.angle_beta   90.00
_cell.angle_gamma   90.00
#
_symmetry.space_group_name_H-M   'P 1'
#
loop_
_entity.id
_entity.type
_entity.pdbx_description
1 polymer ?
#
loop_
_entity_poly.entity_id
_entity_poly.type
_entity_poly.pdbx_seq_one_letter_code
_entity_poly.pdbx_strand_id
1 'polypeptide(L)'
;MQGPLRAALRERRPGAKGDRLLHPRPARRPGRHAAQQRYAEWCKAHEQPPKDRYAFKCTEQGGSELIETFRGSGQRCFIACTVDLLATGVDIERLNAVCFFRYLDSAILFYQMVGRGTRIHEDTAKYKFWLYDYTGVTSLFGTDFITADPTRRSKGTGNGDGEGNGGKNDPALVVEMPLGEKEAKRLHIADEGRLVPILRNGRQTLITLDEYRAELAERLRRETGDMEGFRSIWVEQRERAGLIQHLRDGQADPERLRELEQCHDLDLFDLLAHHGFAASPLTRRERADGYLIESAPWLDSLDPDAAQVLRGFGQQFAIGGTEALESPSLWDVPEIQRAGGFYVLSRLDRPPAEVMREAKGRLFSV
;
A
#
# COMPACT_ATOMS: atom_id res chain seq x y z
N MET A 1 11.12 -12.11 3.72
CA MET A 1 11.84 -10.80 3.68
C MET A 1 11.44 -9.79 4.77
N GLN A 2 10.56 -10.13 5.73
CA GLN A 2 10.14 -9.25 6.85
C GLN A 2 10.96 -9.44 8.16
N GLY A 3 11.98 -10.30 8.14
CA GLY A 3 12.65 -10.82 9.35
C GLY A 3 13.45 -9.80 10.19
N PRO A 4 14.31 -8.94 9.60
CA PRO A 4 15.21 -8.10 10.39
C PRO A 4 14.49 -6.99 11.17
N LEU A 5 13.48 -6.37 10.56
CA LEU A 5 12.69 -5.32 11.22
C LEU A 5 11.77 -5.92 12.29
N ARG A 6 11.15 -7.09 12.05
CA ARG A 6 10.28 -7.78 13.03
C ARG A 6 11.03 -8.38 14.21
N ALA A 7 12.25 -8.87 14.02
CA ALA A 7 13.04 -9.48 15.10
C ALA A 7 13.57 -8.44 16.11
N ALA A 8 13.73 -7.18 15.69
CA ALA A 8 14.02 -6.06 16.59
C ALA A 8 12.86 -5.74 17.56
N LEU A 9 11.70 -6.43 17.46
CA LEU A 9 10.41 -5.99 18.00
C LEU A 9 9.67 -7.03 18.89
N ARG A 10 10.26 -8.16 19.30
CA ARG A 10 9.61 -9.12 20.23
C ARG A 10 10.29 -9.19 21.62
N GLU A 11 9.50 -8.97 22.67
CA GLU A 11 9.85 -8.90 24.10
C GLU A 11 10.48 -10.19 24.70
N ARG A 12 11.25 -10.02 25.78
CA ARG A 12 11.63 -11.10 26.72
C ARG A 12 10.88 -10.96 28.06
N ARG A 13 10.36 -12.09 28.58
CA ARG A 13 9.84 -12.30 29.94
C ARG A 13 10.96 -12.28 31.01
N PRO A 14 10.64 -12.01 32.30
CA PRO A 14 11.64 -11.68 33.32
C PRO A 14 12.17 -12.91 34.08
N GLY A 15 13.46 -12.86 34.46
CA GLY A 15 14.11 -13.81 35.36
C GLY A 15 15.20 -13.15 36.21
N ALA A 16 14.91 -13.03 37.52
CA ALA A 16 15.75 -12.98 38.73
C ALA A 16 17.12 -12.23 38.82
N LYS A 17 17.11 -11.26 39.76
CA LYS A 17 18.09 -10.86 40.82
C LYS A 17 19.60 -10.74 40.55
N GLY A 18 20.15 -9.60 40.98
CA GLY A 18 21.56 -9.44 41.39
C GLY A 18 22.03 -7.98 41.41
N ASP A 19 22.22 -7.41 42.61
CA ASP A 19 22.70 -6.05 42.90
C ASP A 19 24.10 -5.73 42.31
N ARG A 20 24.26 -4.51 41.79
CA ARG A 20 25.37 -3.59 42.10
C ARG A 20 25.15 -2.23 41.45
N LEU A 21 25.09 -1.20 42.30
CA LEU A 21 25.06 0.23 41.96
C LEU A 21 26.24 0.62 41.07
N LEU A 22 25.95 0.97 39.82
CA LEU A 22 26.81 1.79 38.97
C LEU A 22 25.99 3.00 38.54
N HIS A 23 26.53 4.20 38.77
CA HIS A 23 25.93 5.48 38.39
C HIS A 23 25.41 5.45 36.93
N PRO A 24 24.14 5.82 36.66
CA PRO A 24 23.62 5.81 35.31
C PRO A 24 24.19 6.99 34.51
N ARG A 25 24.81 6.69 33.36
CA ARG A 25 25.12 7.66 32.30
C ARG A 25 23.82 7.99 31.56
N PRO A 26 23.61 9.22 31.07
CA PRO A 26 22.37 9.61 30.40
C PRO A 26 22.11 8.74 29.15
N ALA A 27 20.87 8.27 29.02
CA ALA A 27 20.38 7.41 27.95
C ALA A 27 20.66 8.04 26.57
N ARG A 28 21.47 7.34 25.76
CA ARG A 28 21.81 7.76 24.40
C ARG A 28 20.62 7.54 23.45
N ARG A 29 20.26 8.59 22.71
CA ARG A 29 19.30 8.59 21.58
C ARG A 29 19.53 7.37 20.66
N PRO A 30 18.50 6.61 20.25
CA PRO A 30 18.69 5.44 19.38
C PRO A 30 18.87 5.87 17.93
N GLY A 31 19.96 6.59 17.62
CA GLY A 31 20.12 7.29 16.33
C GLY A 31 20.97 6.58 15.28
N ARG A 32 21.75 5.53 15.61
CA ARG A 32 22.58 4.77 14.65
C ARG A 32 23.09 3.48 15.27
N HIS A 33 23.68 3.62 16.47
CA HIS A 33 24.25 2.48 17.21
C HIS A 33 23.20 1.42 17.53
N ALA A 34 21.99 1.83 17.92
CA ALA A 34 20.89 0.91 18.17
C ALA A 34 20.47 0.12 16.91
N ALA A 35 20.38 0.77 15.74
CA ALA A 35 20.01 0.10 14.49
C ALA A 35 21.11 -0.87 14.01
N GLN A 36 22.38 -0.44 14.06
CA GLN A 36 23.52 -1.29 13.67
C GLN A 36 23.68 -2.48 14.63
N GLN A 37 23.50 -2.27 15.93
CA GLN A 37 23.60 -3.33 16.93
C GLN A 37 22.48 -4.37 16.76
N ARG A 38 21.22 -3.92 16.61
CA ARG A 38 20.09 -4.84 16.38
C ARG A 38 20.22 -5.62 15.07
N TYR A 39 20.75 -4.99 14.02
CA TYR A 39 21.05 -5.69 12.77
C TYR A 39 22.12 -6.78 12.98
N ALA A 40 23.20 -6.48 13.70
CA ALA A 40 24.23 -7.46 14.02
C ALA A 40 23.69 -8.63 14.86
N GLU A 41 22.81 -8.36 15.82
CA GLU A 41 22.12 -9.39 16.62
C GLU A 41 21.20 -10.26 15.76
N TRP A 42 20.45 -9.66 14.82
CA TRP A 42 19.61 -10.39 13.87
C TRP A 42 20.44 -11.29 12.94
N CYS A 43 21.53 -10.76 12.38
CA CYS A 43 22.46 -11.52 11.55
C CYS A 43 23.02 -12.72 12.31
N LYS A 44 23.41 -12.54 13.58
CA LYS A 44 23.88 -13.63 14.44
C LYS A 44 22.81 -14.68 14.70
N ALA A 45 21.55 -14.27 14.88
CA ALA A 45 20.44 -15.18 15.11
C ALA A 45 19.98 -15.95 13.85
N HIS A 46 20.31 -15.47 12.66
CA HIS A 46 19.91 -16.05 11.37
C HIS A 46 21.11 -16.53 10.53
N GLU A 47 22.28 -16.68 11.16
CA GLU A 47 23.53 -17.15 10.54
C GLU A 47 23.90 -16.40 9.25
N GLN A 48 23.60 -15.10 9.19
CA GLN A 48 23.95 -14.27 8.05
C GLN A 48 25.21 -13.44 8.34
N PRO A 49 26.13 -13.31 7.36
CA PRO A 49 27.27 -12.41 7.50
C PRO A 49 26.77 -10.96 7.62
N PRO A 50 27.14 -10.22 8.68
CA PRO A 50 26.71 -8.84 8.85
C PRO A 50 27.36 -7.97 7.78
N LYS A 51 26.55 -7.13 7.13
CA LYS A 51 27.07 -6.09 6.23
C LYS A 51 27.81 -5.01 7.01
N ASP A 52 28.92 -4.56 6.45
CA ASP A 52 29.59 -3.36 6.94
C ASP A 52 28.71 -2.12 6.70
N ARG A 53 28.57 -1.28 7.72
CA ARG A 53 27.80 0.00 7.67
C ARG A 53 26.33 -0.11 7.20
N TYR A 54 25.60 -1.11 7.69
CA TYR A 54 24.15 -1.27 7.45
C TYR A 54 23.32 -0.02 7.81
N ALA A 55 23.68 0.69 8.89
CA ALA A 55 23.06 1.96 9.28
C ALA A 55 24.09 3.08 9.50
N PHE A 56 23.80 4.27 8.96
CA PHE A 56 24.65 5.46 9.13
C PHE A 56 23.84 6.68 9.57
N LYS A 57 24.52 7.60 10.26
CA LYS A 57 23.93 8.88 10.66
C LYS A 57 24.18 9.88 9.53
N CYS A 58 23.13 10.57 9.11
CA CYS A 58 23.19 11.63 8.13
C CYS A 58 22.84 12.96 8.80
N THR A 59 23.76 13.93 8.77
CA THR A 59 23.59 15.27 9.36
C THR A 59 24.21 16.32 8.44
N GLU A 60 23.85 17.59 8.62
CA GLU A 60 24.49 18.72 7.89
C GLU A 60 26.03 18.70 8.00
N GLN A 61 26.57 18.25 9.15
CA GLN A 61 28.00 18.23 9.43
C GLN A 61 28.70 16.91 9.05
N GLY A 62 28.01 15.94 8.44
CA GLY A 62 28.64 14.68 8.04
C GLY A 62 27.68 13.59 7.54
N GLY A 63 28.17 12.77 6.61
CA GLY A 63 27.43 11.65 5.99
C GLY A 63 27.19 11.79 4.48
N SER A 64 27.58 12.92 3.87
CA SER A 64 27.48 13.21 2.42
C SER A 64 28.13 12.15 1.54
N GLU A 65 29.28 11.63 1.92
CA GLU A 65 30.00 10.59 1.17
C GLU A 65 29.21 9.26 1.08
N LEU A 66 28.46 8.93 2.13
CA LEU A 66 27.66 7.71 2.20
C LEU A 66 26.29 7.88 1.52
N ILE A 67 25.83 9.11 1.31
CA ILE A 67 24.59 9.42 0.59
C ILE A 67 24.71 9.05 -0.89
N GLU A 68 25.84 9.34 -1.54
CA GLU A 68 26.06 8.93 -2.95
C GLU A 68 26.03 7.42 -3.10
N THR A 69 26.66 6.70 -2.15
CA THR A 69 26.60 5.24 -2.09
C THR A 69 25.16 4.77 -1.85
N PHE A 70 24.41 5.44 -0.97
CA PHE A 70 23.01 5.12 -0.69
C PHE A 70 22.10 5.33 -1.91
N ARG A 71 22.34 6.39 -2.69
CA ARG A 71 21.61 6.69 -3.94
C ARG A 71 21.93 5.68 -5.04
N GLY A 72 23.22 5.37 -5.24
CA GLY A 72 23.72 4.53 -6.32
C GLY A 72 23.71 3.03 -6.05
N SER A 73 23.62 2.59 -4.79
CA SER A 73 23.65 1.15 -4.50
C SER A 73 22.40 0.46 -5.06
N GLY A 74 22.59 -0.55 -5.91
CA GLY A 74 21.54 -1.53 -6.23
C GLY A 74 21.18 -2.43 -5.04
N GLN A 75 21.74 -2.17 -3.86
CA GLN A 75 21.57 -3.00 -2.68
C GLN A 75 20.35 -2.55 -1.86
N ARG A 76 19.43 -3.48 -1.62
CA ARG A 76 18.11 -3.23 -1.02
C ARG A 76 18.10 -2.87 0.47
N CYS A 77 19.24 -2.82 1.17
CA CYS A 77 19.25 -2.73 2.63
C CYS A 77 20.37 -1.83 3.16
N PHE A 78 20.11 -0.53 3.18
CA PHE A 78 20.85 0.46 3.96
C PHE A 78 19.84 1.33 4.72
N ILE A 79 20.20 1.81 5.92
CA ILE A 79 19.36 2.71 6.71
C ILE A 79 20.11 4.02 6.93
N ALA A 80 19.54 5.13 6.47
CA ALA A 80 19.99 6.47 6.81
C ALA A 80 19.16 6.98 8.01
N CYS A 81 19.82 7.26 9.13
CA CYS A 81 19.20 7.89 10.29
C CYS A 81 19.54 9.38 10.30
N THR A 82 18.52 10.24 10.23
CA THR A 82 18.70 11.69 10.23
C THR A 82 17.88 12.34 11.35
N VAL A 83 18.35 13.49 11.82
CA VAL A 83 17.61 14.36 12.74
C VAL A 83 16.77 15.37 11.95
N ASP A 84 17.27 15.83 10.79
CA ASP A 84 16.52 16.65 9.82
C ASP A 84 16.83 16.20 8.39
N LEU A 85 15.85 15.55 7.77
CA LEU A 85 15.96 15.06 6.39
C LEU A 85 16.05 16.23 5.38
N LEU A 86 15.40 17.36 5.69
CA LEU A 86 15.39 18.56 4.84
C LEU A 86 16.74 19.26 4.78
N ALA A 87 17.40 19.37 5.93
CA ALA A 87 18.71 19.99 6.10
C ALA A 87 19.80 19.31 5.27
N THR A 88 19.66 18.00 5.03
CA THR A 88 20.67 17.21 4.33
C THR A 88 20.65 17.38 2.80
N GLY A 89 19.62 18.01 2.22
CA GLY A 89 19.51 18.24 0.76
C GLY A 89 19.47 16.96 -0.09
N VAL A 90 19.32 15.80 0.54
CA VAL A 90 19.48 14.51 -0.11
C VAL A 90 18.24 14.11 -0.88
N ASP A 91 18.41 13.96 -2.19
CA ASP A 91 17.43 13.31 -3.03
C ASP A 91 17.74 11.81 -3.24
N ILE A 92 16.84 10.94 -2.77
CA ILE A 92 16.88 9.48 -2.98
C ILE A 92 15.54 9.05 -3.58
N GLU A 93 15.55 8.66 -4.85
CA GLU A 93 14.34 8.20 -5.56
C GLU A 93 13.88 6.81 -5.10
N ARG A 94 14.83 5.93 -4.77
CA ARG A 94 14.59 4.52 -4.40
C ARG A 94 14.22 4.32 -2.93
N LEU A 95 13.70 5.35 -2.25
CA LEU A 95 13.42 5.32 -0.82
C LEU A 95 12.21 4.42 -0.49
N ASN A 96 12.45 3.21 0.00
CA ASN A 96 11.39 2.20 0.21
C ASN A 96 10.67 2.30 1.55
N ALA A 97 11.23 3.00 2.54
CA ALA A 97 10.64 3.15 3.86
C ALA A 97 11.03 4.48 4.53
N VAL A 98 10.07 5.11 5.21
CA VAL A 98 10.28 6.25 6.12
C VAL A 98 9.86 5.79 7.51
N CYS A 99 10.74 5.97 8.51
CA CYS A 99 10.47 5.58 9.89
C CYS A 99 10.52 6.79 10.83
N PHE A 100 9.42 7.11 11.51
CA PHE A 100 9.34 8.13 12.54
C PHE A 100 9.59 7.54 13.93
N PHE A 101 10.67 7.99 14.56
CA PHE A 101 11.02 7.71 15.97
C PHE A 101 11.03 8.99 16.82
N ARG A 102 10.47 10.09 16.28
CA ARG A 102 10.41 11.40 16.93
C ARG A 102 9.00 11.97 16.81
N TYR A 103 8.52 12.58 17.88
CA TYR A 103 7.30 13.37 17.84
C TYR A 103 7.48 14.56 16.88
N LEU A 104 6.45 14.85 16.11
CA LEU A 104 6.38 15.98 15.19
C LEU A 104 5.03 16.65 15.36
N ASP A 105 5.05 17.97 15.51
CA ASP A 105 3.84 18.79 15.58
C ASP A 105 3.59 19.58 14.27
N SER A 106 4.61 19.66 13.40
CA SER A 106 4.51 20.42 12.14
C SER A 106 4.02 19.53 10.99
N ALA A 107 2.80 19.79 10.53
CA ALA A 107 2.23 19.18 9.33
C ALA A 107 3.12 19.39 8.09
N ILE A 108 3.69 20.58 7.93
CA ILE A 108 4.60 20.91 6.81
C ILE A 108 5.79 19.96 6.80
N LEU A 109 6.46 19.83 7.94
CA LEU A 109 7.64 18.98 8.10
C LEU A 109 7.30 17.50 7.88
N PHE A 110 6.14 17.07 8.37
CA PHE A 110 5.63 15.72 8.13
C PHE A 110 5.45 15.44 6.63
N TYR A 111 4.69 16.28 5.90
CA TYR A 111 4.48 16.09 4.46
C TYR A 111 5.79 16.19 3.66
N GLN A 112 6.71 17.04 4.07
CA GLN A 112 8.05 17.12 3.48
C GLN A 112 8.85 15.83 3.66
N MET A 113 8.73 15.15 4.79
CA MET A 113 9.39 13.86 5.06
C MET A 113 8.73 12.71 4.31
N VAL A 114 7.40 12.63 4.35
CA VAL A 114 6.61 11.63 3.62
C VAL A 114 6.84 11.76 2.12
N GLY A 115 6.88 12.99 1.59
CA GLY A 115 7.09 13.29 0.16
C GLY A 115 8.43 12.79 -0.39
N ARG A 116 9.41 12.43 0.45
CA ARG A 116 10.64 11.78 -0.03
C ARG A 116 10.41 10.33 -0.44
N GLY A 117 9.42 9.66 0.14
CA GLY A 117 9.06 8.28 -0.19
C GLY A 117 8.14 8.12 -1.40
N THR A 118 7.40 9.16 -1.78
CA THR A 118 6.35 9.10 -2.81
C THR A 118 6.87 9.00 -4.25
N ARG A 119 8.19 9.12 -4.47
CA ARG A 119 8.79 9.05 -5.81
C ARG A 119 8.64 7.66 -6.42
N ILE A 120 8.17 7.58 -7.66
CA ILE A 120 8.11 6.34 -8.43
C ILE A 120 9.48 6.08 -9.06
N HIS A 121 9.92 4.82 -9.09
CA HIS A 121 11.15 4.43 -9.77
C HIS A 121 10.95 3.09 -10.49
N GLU A 122 10.73 3.17 -11.81
CA GLU A 122 10.29 2.07 -12.67
C GLU A 122 11.35 0.97 -12.81
N ASP A 123 12.63 1.31 -12.96
CA ASP A 123 13.71 0.32 -13.14
C ASP A 123 13.82 -0.67 -11.95
N THR A 124 13.39 -0.24 -10.76
CA THR A 124 13.37 -1.11 -9.55
C THR A 124 11.97 -1.61 -9.21
N ALA A 125 10.98 -1.34 -10.05
CA ALA A 125 9.56 -1.60 -9.80
C ALA A 125 9.08 -1.02 -8.46
N LYS A 126 9.53 0.19 -8.11
CA LYS A 126 9.11 0.89 -6.89
C LYS A 126 7.89 1.75 -7.19
N TYR A 127 6.72 1.23 -6.85
CA TYR A 127 5.43 1.92 -6.98
C TYR A 127 4.79 2.26 -5.63
N LYS A 128 5.40 1.84 -4.52
CA LYS A 128 4.97 2.11 -3.15
C LYS A 128 6.15 2.21 -2.19
N PHE A 129 5.91 2.78 -1.01
CA PHE A 129 6.86 2.84 0.10
C PHE A 129 6.12 2.59 1.42
N TRP A 130 6.86 2.23 2.45
CA TRP A 130 6.32 1.95 3.78
C TRP A 130 6.52 3.14 4.71
N LEU A 131 5.48 3.51 5.44
CA LEU A 131 5.55 4.46 6.54
C LEU A 131 5.49 3.70 7.86
N TYR A 132 6.50 3.87 8.70
CA TYR A 132 6.51 3.36 10.07
C TYR A 132 6.43 4.53 11.03
N ASP A 133 5.44 4.54 11.90
CA ASP A 133 5.25 5.59 12.89
C ASP A 133 5.20 5.00 14.29
N TYR A 134 6.18 5.37 15.11
CA TYR A 134 6.28 4.95 16.51
C TYR A 134 5.84 6.04 17.49
N THR A 135 5.38 7.18 16.97
CA THR A 135 5.18 8.41 17.73
C THR A 135 3.82 9.08 17.50
N GLY A 136 2.97 8.52 16.64
CA GLY A 136 1.63 9.05 16.35
C GLY A 136 1.63 10.23 15.39
N VAL A 137 2.72 10.46 14.66
CA VAL A 137 2.88 11.51 13.64
C VAL A 137 1.88 11.36 12.49
N THR A 138 1.37 10.15 12.20
CA THR A 138 0.34 9.96 11.17
C THR A 138 -0.98 10.67 11.50
N SER A 139 -1.19 11.10 12.74
CA SER A 139 -2.31 12.00 13.10
C SER A 139 -2.25 13.36 12.39
N LEU A 140 -1.10 13.77 11.85
CA LEU A 140 -0.93 15.00 11.08
C LEU A 140 -1.47 14.91 9.64
N PHE A 141 -1.85 13.73 9.14
CA PHE A 141 -2.53 13.63 7.85
C PHE A 141 -3.80 14.52 7.83
N GLY A 142 -3.96 15.28 6.75
CA GLY A 142 -5.10 16.18 6.57
C GLY A 142 -5.16 17.44 7.45
N THR A 143 -4.17 17.66 8.33
CA THR A 143 -4.11 18.87 9.15
C THR A 143 -3.69 20.10 8.33
N ASP A 144 -4.19 21.27 8.71
CA ASP A 144 -3.85 22.53 8.02
C ASP A 144 -2.40 22.94 8.31
N PHE A 145 -1.76 23.57 7.33
CA PHE A 145 -0.43 24.13 7.48
C PHE A 145 -0.50 25.41 8.31
N ILE A 146 -0.46 25.29 9.64
CA ILE A 146 -0.39 26.45 10.52
C ILE A 146 1.04 27.02 10.43
N THR A 147 1.25 27.97 9.52
CA THR A 147 2.35 28.94 9.64
C THR A 147 1.91 30.01 10.63
N ALA A 148 2.61 30.13 11.76
CA ALA A 148 2.44 31.30 12.62
C ALA A 148 2.67 32.57 11.78
N ASP A 149 1.71 33.49 11.83
CA ASP A 149 1.79 34.78 11.12
C ASP A 149 3.10 35.47 11.53
N PRO A 150 3.97 35.90 10.60
CA PRO A 150 5.22 36.55 10.97
C PRO A 150 4.85 37.86 11.67
N THR A 151 4.92 37.83 13.00
CA THR A 151 4.56 38.96 13.85
C THR A 151 5.22 40.23 13.32
N ARG A 152 4.40 41.20 12.89
CA ARG A 152 4.83 42.54 12.53
C ARG A 152 5.73 43.06 13.64
N ARG A 153 7.04 43.08 13.41
CA ARG A 153 8.00 43.74 14.30
C ARG A 153 7.54 45.18 14.47
N SER A 154 7.09 45.52 15.68
CA SER A 154 6.84 46.88 16.11
C SER A 154 8.09 47.72 15.78
N LYS A 155 7.92 48.78 14.98
CA LYS A 155 8.97 49.74 14.68
C LYS A 155 9.29 50.53 15.95
N GLY A 156 10.24 50.05 16.74
CA GLY A 156 11.00 50.85 17.69
C GLY A 156 12.09 51.61 16.94
N THR A 157 11.96 52.93 16.90
CA THR A 157 12.94 53.90 16.39
C THR A 157 14.30 53.80 17.08
N GLY A 158 15.39 53.72 16.30
CA GLY A 158 16.77 53.87 16.79
C GLY A 158 17.81 53.60 15.70
N ASN A 159 18.54 54.64 15.30
CA ASN A 159 19.60 54.68 14.28
C ASN A 159 20.74 53.67 14.50
N GLY A 160 21.38 53.28 13.39
CA GLY A 160 22.81 52.89 13.39
C GLY A 160 23.14 51.65 12.56
N ASP A 161 23.51 51.90 11.31
CA ASP A 161 24.55 51.25 10.50
C ASP A 161 24.55 49.72 10.28
N GLY A 162 24.57 49.37 8.99
CA GLY A 162 24.51 48.00 8.50
C GLY A 162 25.82 47.23 8.67
N GLU A 163 25.69 46.03 9.21
CA GLU A 163 26.51 44.86 8.87
C GLU A 163 25.57 43.65 8.73
N GLY A 164 25.49 43.12 7.51
CA GLY A 164 24.65 41.98 7.18
C GLY A 164 25.26 40.67 7.66
N ASN A 165 24.77 40.16 8.80
CA ASN A 165 24.97 38.77 9.18
C ASN A 165 23.74 38.25 9.96
N GLY A 166 23.30 37.03 9.65
CA GLY A 166 22.44 36.24 10.54
C GLY A 166 20.97 36.08 10.15
N GLY A 167 20.70 35.20 9.18
CA GLY A 167 19.45 34.44 9.15
C GLY A 167 19.52 33.30 10.17
N LYS A 168 19.38 33.62 11.46
CA LYS A 168 19.22 32.61 12.52
C LYS A 168 17.92 31.84 12.26
N ASN A 169 18.07 30.55 11.93
CA ASN A 169 17.01 29.55 12.07
C ASN A 169 16.38 29.72 13.45
N ASP A 170 15.12 30.10 13.48
CA ASP A 170 14.33 29.97 14.70
C ASP A 170 14.28 28.47 15.00
N PRO A 171 14.89 27.98 16.10
CA PRO A 171 14.93 26.56 16.37
C PRO A 171 13.48 26.13 16.63
N ALA A 172 12.93 25.36 15.69
CA ALA A 172 11.67 24.66 15.88
C ALA A 172 11.68 24.05 17.29
N LEU A 173 10.65 24.35 18.08
CA LEU A 173 10.56 23.99 19.48
C LEU A 173 10.74 22.46 19.63
N VAL A 174 11.96 22.03 19.93
CA VAL A 174 12.26 20.63 20.24
C VAL A 174 11.81 20.44 21.68
N VAL A 175 10.62 19.88 21.89
CA VAL A 175 10.22 19.40 23.21
C VAL A 175 11.02 18.12 23.48
N GLU A 176 12.21 18.27 24.08
CA GLU A 176 12.94 17.14 24.66
C GLU A 176 12.24 16.73 25.95
N MET A 177 11.41 15.69 25.90
CA MET A 177 11.00 15.01 27.12
C MET A 177 12.13 14.09 27.61
N PRO A 178 12.69 14.30 28.81
CA PRO A 178 13.58 13.33 29.42
C PRO A 178 12.70 12.16 29.89
N LEU A 179 12.50 11.16 29.03
CA LEU A 179 11.97 9.88 29.49
C LEU A 179 12.99 9.29 30.47
N GLY A 180 12.71 9.41 31.77
CA GLY A 180 13.50 8.80 32.82
C GLY A 180 13.54 7.29 32.59
N GLU A 181 14.65 6.63 32.94
CA GLU A 181 14.90 5.19 32.71
C GLU A 181 13.77 4.26 33.23
N LYS A 182 12.88 4.75 34.10
CA LYS A 182 11.75 3.99 34.65
C LYS A 182 10.46 4.07 33.81
N GLU A 183 10.33 5.02 32.88
CA GLU A 183 9.11 5.24 32.06
C GLU A 183 9.18 4.61 30.67
N ALA A 184 10.36 4.12 30.24
CA ALA A 184 10.49 3.29 29.03
C ALA A 184 9.80 1.90 29.14
N LYS A 185 9.01 1.66 30.21
CA LYS A 185 8.28 0.42 30.43
C LYS A 185 6.92 0.47 29.75
N ARG A 186 6.82 -0.35 28.70
CA ARG A 186 5.66 -0.69 27.86
C ARG A 186 5.28 0.37 26.83
N LEU A 187 6.01 0.34 25.71
CA LEU A 187 5.44 0.75 24.43
C LEU A 187 4.26 -0.20 24.15
N HIS A 188 3.05 0.26 24.41
CA HIS A 188 1.85 -0.42 23.95
C HIS A 188 1.68 -0.07 22.47
N ILE A 189 2.08 -0.98 21.59
CA ILE A 189 1.64 -0.90 20.19
C ILE A 189 0.15 -1.23 20.23
N ALA A 190 -0.69 -0.20 20.23
CA ALA A 190 -2.11 -0.37 19.98
C ALA A 190 -2.24 -0.88 18.53
N ASP A 191 -2.82 -2.06 18.36
CA ASP A 191 -3.25 -2.51 17.04
C ASP A 191 -4.55 -1.77 16.72
N GLU A 192 -4.41 -0.53 16.22
CA GLU A 192 -5.54 0.29 15.75
C GLU A 192 -6.11 -0.25 14.42
N GLY A 193 -5.64 -1.40 13.95
CA GLY A 193 -6.04 -2.02 12.71
C GLY A 193 -5.30 -1.45 11.49
N ARG A 194 -5.80 -1.79 10.30
CA ARG A 194 -5.26 -1.28 9.03
C ARG A 194 -5.96 0.03 8.69
N LEU A 195 -5.20 1.13 8.74
CA LEU A 195 -5.66 2.44 8.31
C LEU A 195 -5.33 2.66 6.83
N VAL A 196 -6.30 3.18 6.08
CA VAL A 196 -6.25 3.44 4.65
C VAL A 196 -6.35 4.96 4.43
N PRO A 197 -5.33 5.61 3.84
CA PRO A 197 -5.41 7.03 3.52
C PRO A 197 -6.31 7.26 2.31
N ILE A 198 -7.34 8.09 2.45
CA ILE A 198 -8.25 8.53 1.39
C ILE A 198 -8.28 10.04 1.29
N LEU A 199 -8.69 10.58 0.13
CA LEU A 199 -8.88 12.01 -0.05
C LEU A 199 -10.37 12.37 0.16
N ARG A 200 -10.70 13.10 1.23
CA ARG A 200 -12.05 13.63 1.50
C ARG A 200 -12.02 15.16 1.46
N ASN A 201 -12.84 15.76 0.61
CA ASN A 201 -12.94 17.22 0.47
C ASN A 201 -11.57 17.91 0.27
N GLY A 202 -10.66 17.27 -0.48
CA GLY A 202 -9.30 17.77 -0.71
C GLY A 202 -8.32 17.57 0.46
N ARG A 203 -8.73 16.92 1.55
CA ARG A 203 -7.87 16.59 2.70
C ARG A 203 -7.63 15.09 2.80
N GLN A 204 -6.40 14.69 3.14
CA GLN A 204 -6.09 13.30 3.43
C GLN A 204 -6.69 12.90 4.78
N THR A 205 -7.50 11.85 4.79
CA THR A 205 -8.11 11.30 6.00
C THR A 205 -7.75 9.82 6.10
N LEU A 206 -7.41 9.37 7.30
CA LEU A 206 -7.22 7.95 7.58
C LEU A 206 -8.58 7.37 7.97
N ILE A 207 -8.96 6.29 7.30
CA ILE A 207 -10.12 5.48 7.67
C ILE A 207 -9.68 4.05 7.92
N THR A 208 -10.45 3.30 8.69
CA THR A 208 -10.22 1.87 8.90
C THR A 208 -10.52 1.08 7.62
N LEU A 209 -9.97 -0.13 7.52
CA LEU A 209 -10.30 -1.05 6.42
C LEU A 209 -11.79 -1.39 6.38
N ASP A 210 -12.46 -1.48 7.53
CA ASP A 210 -13.89 -1.76 7.60
C ASP A 210 -14.74 -0.59 7.09
N GLU A 211 -14.35 0.65 7.38
CA GLU A 211 -14.96 1.83 6.76
C GLU A 211 -14.74 1.84 5.24
N TYR A 212 -13.54 1.48 4.78
CA TYR A 212 -13.23 1.40 3.34
C TYR A 212 -14.14 0.39 2.62
N ARG A 213 -14.34 -0.79 3.21
CA ARG A 213 -15.28 -1.81 2.71
C ARG A 213 -16.71 -1.29 2.68
N ALA A 214 -17.15 -0.66 3.76
CA ALA A 214 -18.51 -0.15 3.88
C ALA A 214 -18.81 0.92 2.82
N GLU A 215 -17.90 1.86 2.61
CA GLU A 215 -18.04 2.91 1.58
C GLU A 215 -18.08 2.34 0.16
N LEU A 216 -17.19 1.39 -0.13
CA LEU A 216 -17.17 0.70 -1.41
C LEU A 216 -18.49 -0.05 -1.65
N ALA A 217 -18.97 -0.76 -0.63
CA ALA A 217 -20.18 -1.56 -0.72
C ALA A 217 -21.45 -0.70 -0.84
N GLU A 218 -21.55 0.38 -0.08
CA GLU A 218 -22.65 1.35 -0.18
C GLU A 218 -22.71 1.95 -1.57
N ARG A 219 -21.55 2.35 -2.09
CA ARG A 219 -21.48 2.95 -3.41
C ARG A 219 -21.84 1.96 -4.52
N LEU A 220 -21.33 0.74 -4.43
CA LEU A 220 -21.68 -0.32 -5.38
C LEU A 220 -23.20 -0.53 -5.42
N ARG A 221 -23.84 -0.70 -4.25
CA ARG A 221 -25.30 -0.85 -4.15
C ARG A 221 -26.07 0.36 -4.69
N ARG A 222 -25.55 1.57 -4.50
CA ARG A 222 -26.19 2.79 -5.05
C ARG A 222 -26.14 2.83 -6.58
N GLU A 223 -25.05 2.37 -7.18
CA GLU A 223 -24.86 2.41 -8.63
C GLU A 223 -25.50 1.23 -9.36
N THR A 224 -25.61 0.06 -8.72
CA THR A 224 -26.10 -1.16 -9.37
C THR A 224 -27.41 -1.69 -8.79
N GLY A 225 -27.88 -1.16 -7.66
CA GLY A 225 -29.08 -1.62 -6.96
C GLY A 225 -28.82 -2.91 -6.18
N ASP A 226 -29.07 -4.05 -6.83
CA ASP A 226 -28.96 -5.38 -6.25
C ASP A 226 -27.93 -6.26 -6.99
N MET A 227 -27.85 -7.52 -6.59
CA MET A 227 -26.91 -8.50 -7.16
C MET A 227 -27.22 -8.80 -8.64
N GLU A 228 -28.48 -8.76 -9.06
CA GLU A 228 -28.89 -9.02 -10.44
C GLU A 228 -28.54 -7.83 -11.35
N GLY A 229 -28.80 -6.61 -10.88
CA GLY A 229 -28.37 -5.37 -11.52
C GLY A 229 -26.85 -5.30 -11.64
N PHE A 230 -26.12 -5.66 -10.58
CA PHE A 230 -24.66 -5.77 -10.62
C PHE A 230 -24.17 -6.76 -11.68
N ARG A 231 -24.73 -7.97 -11.71
CA ARG A 231 -24.38 -9.00 -12.71
C ARG A 231 -24.64 -8.51 -14.14
N SER A 232 -25.77 -7.86 -14.38
CA SER A 232 -26.16 -7.35 -15.70
C SER A 232 -25.16 -6.31 -16.22
N ILE A 233 -24.75 -5.38 -15.35
CA ILE A 233 -23.71 -4.37 -15.65
C ILE A 233 -22.35 -5.04 -15.87
N TRP A 234 -22.00 -6.05 -15.06
CA TRP A 234 -20.67 -6.66 -15.07
C TRP A 234 -20.37 -7.48 -16.34
N VAL A 235 -21.40 -8.13 -16.90
CA VAL A 235 -21.32 -8.89 -18.14
C VAL A 235 -20.97 -7.99 -19.33
N GLU A 236 -21.43 -6.74 -19.32
CA GLU A 236 -21.17 -5.74 -20.35
C GLU A 236 -19.84 -5.02 -20.12
N GLN A 237 -18.86 -5.24 -20.98
CA GLN A 237 -17.51 -4.67 -20.85
C GLN A 237 -17.50 -3.15 -20.66
N ARG A 238 -18.31 -2.42 -21.44
CA ARG A 238 -18.36 -0.95 -21.38
C ARG A 238 -18.99 -0.45 -20.08
N GLU A 239 -20.07 -1.08 -19.64
CA GLU A 239 -20.76 -0.68 -18.41
C GLU A 239 -19.93 -1.03 -17.18
N ARG A 240 -19.31 -2.21 -17.16
CA ARG A 240 -18.35 -2.60 -16.12
C ARG A 240 -17.18 -1.63 -16.01
N ALA A 241 -16.58 -1.24 -17.12
CA ALA A 241 -15.50 -0.25 -17.12
C ALA A 241 -15.96 1.09 -16.53
N GLY A 242 -17.18 1.52 -16.88
CA GLY A 242 -17.81 2.71 -16.30
C GLY A 242 -18.02 2.60 -14.79
N LEU A 243 -18.55 1.47 -14.31
CA LEU A 243 -18.73 1.20 -12.87
C LEU A 243 -17.39 1.23 -12.12
N ILE A 244 -16.37 0.54 -12.61
CA ILE A 244 -15.04 0.53 -11.99
C ILE A 244 -14.46 1.95 -11.94
N GLN A 245 -14.58 2.72 -13.02
CA GLN A 245 -14.08 4.09 -13.06
C GLN A 245 -14.82 4.99 -12.05
N HIS A 246 -16.15 4.93 -12.03
CA HIS A 246 -16.92 5.69 -11.05
C HIS A 246 -16.49 5.33 -9.64
N LEU A 247 -16.42 4.05 -9.26
CA LEU A 247 -15.96 3.61 -7.94
C LEU A 247 -14.60 4.23 -7.55
N ARG A 248 -13.62 4.23 -8.48
CA ARG A 248 -12.31 4.87 -8.28
C ARG A 248 -12.38 6.37 -8.06
N ASP A 249 -13.20 7.09 -8.81
CA ASP A 249 -13.29 8.56 -8.74
C ASP A 249 -13.74 9.06 -7.35
N GLY A 250 -14.46 8.23 -6.60
CA GLY A 250 -14.85 8.52 -5.21
C GLY A 250 -14.05 7.70 -4.21
N GLN A 251 -12.80 7.38 -4.53
CA GLN A 251 -11.80 6.81 -3.63
C GLN A 251 -12.06 5.36 -3.16
N ALA A 252 -13.09 4.70 -3.69
CA ALA A 252 -13.46 3.32 -3.39
C ALA A 252 -12.97 2.37 -4.50
N ASP A 253 -11.66 2.30 -4.70
CA ASP A 253 -11.03 1.45 -5.70
C ASP A 253 -11.06 -0.04 -5.32
N PRO A 254 -11.74 -0.89 -6.11
CA PRO A 254 -11.79 -2.33 -5.85
C PRO A 254 -10.41 -3.02 -5.88
N GLU A 255 -9.50 -2.55 -6.74
CA GLU A 255 -8.15 -3.13 -6.83
C GLU A 255 -7.34 -2.85 -5.57
N ARG A 256 -7.49 -1.64 -5.04
CA ARG A 256 -6.87 -1.25 -3.78
C ARG A 256 -7.40 -2.12 -2.63
N LEU A 257 -8.70 -2.39 -2.57
CA LEU A 257 -9.26 -3.29 -1.55
C LEU A 257 -8.66 -4.70 -1.69
N ARG A 258 -8.58 -5.23 -2.92
CA ARG A 258 -7.99 -6.56 -3.19
C ARG A 258 -6.55 -6.67 -2.70
N GLU A 259 -5.75 -5.64 -2.94
CA GLU A 259 -4.36 -5.58 -2.44
C GLU A 259 -4.30 -5.48 -0.91
N LEU A 260 -5.15 -4.64 -0.32
CA LEU A 260 -5.22 -4.45 1.13
C LEU A 260 -5.64 -5.74 1.86
N GLU A 261 -6.48 -6.57 1.25
CA GLU A 261 -6.95 -7.85 1.79
C GLU A 261 -6.06 -9.04 1.42
N GLN A 262 -5.16 -8.88 0.44
CA GLN A 262 -4.27 -9.93 -0.08
C GLN A 262 -5.04 -11.09 -0.74
N CYS A 263 -6.20 -10.83 -1.33
CA CYS A 263 -7.08 -11.81 -1.97
C CYS A 263 -6.97 -11.77 -3.51
N HIS A 264 -5.73 -11.91 -4.02
CA HIS A 264 -5.43 -11.82 -5.46
C HIS A 264 -5.94 -13.02 -6.30
N ASP A 265 -6.38 -14.08 -5.63
CA ASP A 265 -7.05 -15.24 -6.19
C ASP A 265 -8.53 -14.98 -6.54
N LEU A 266 -9.15 -14.00 -5.89
CA LEU A 266 -10.50 -13.53 -6.23
C LEU A 266 -10.50 -12.65 -7.48
N ASP A 267 -11.54 -12.83 -8.30
CA ASP A 267 -11.87 -11.84 -9.34
C ASP A 267 -12.43 -10.57 -8.68
N LEU A 268 -12.34 -9.43 -9.36
CA LEU A 268 -13.00 -8.21 -8.90
C LEU A 268 -14.52 -8.41 -8.78
N PHE A 269 -15.13 -9.23 -9.63
CA PHE A 269 -16.53 -9.60 -9.51
C PHE A 269 -16.84 -10.18 -8.13
N ASP A 270 -16.08 -11.22 -7.73
CA ASP A 270 -16.28 -11.95 -6.49
C ASP A 270 -16.02 -11.08 -5.26
N LEU A 271 -14.97 -10.25 -5.31
CA LEU A 271 -14.67 -9.29 -4.26
C LEU A 271 -15.82 -8.30 -4.04
N LEU A 272 -16.32 -7.71 -5.13
CA LEU A 272 -17.41 -6.75 -5.08
C LEU A 272 -18.73 -7.41 -4.68
N ALA A 273 -19.01 -8.61 -5.18
CA ALA A 273 -20.19 -9.39 -4.80
C ALA A 273 -20.19 -9.72 -3.31
N HIS A 274 -19.03 -10.09 -2.76
CA HIS A 274 -18.87 -10.40 -1.35
C HIS A 274 -19.16 -9.20 -0.46
N HIS A 275 -18.48 -8.07 -0.71
CA HIS A 275 -18.62 -6.87 0.13
C HIS A 275 -19.95 -6.13 -0.11
N GLY A 276 -20.43 -6.10 -1.35
CA GLY A 276 -21.63 -5.39 -1.76
C GLY A 276 -22.94 -6.11 -1.43
N PHE A 277 -22.96 -7.43 -1.57
CA PHE A 277 -24.20 -8.22 -1.53
C PHE A 277 -24.12 -9.44 -0.61
N ALA A 278 -23.08 -9.55 0.21
CA ALA A 278 -22.85 -10.70 1.10
C ALA A 278 -22.81 -12.04 0.37
N ALA A 279 -22.37 -12.04 -0.89
CA ALA A 279 -22.15 -13.27 -1.65
C ALA A 279 -20.97 -14.07 -1.07
N SER A 280 -20.96 -15.38 -1.29
CA SER A 280 -19.80 -16.21 -0.98
C SER A 280 -18.65 -15.85 -1.93
N PRO A 281 -17.45 -15.51 -1.43
CA PRO A 281 -16.33 -15.12 -2.28
C PRO A 281 -15.74 -16.37 -2.93
N LEU A 282 -15.98 -16.56 -4.22
CA LEU A 282 -15.38 -17.66 -4.98
C LEU A 282 -14.04 -17.22 -5.56
N THR A 283 -13.03 -18.08 -5.47
CA THR A 283 -11.80 -17.90 -6.24
C THR A 283 -12.09 -18.01 -7.73
N ARG A 284 -11.22 -17.42 -8.55
CA ARG A 284 -11.32 -17.51 -10.02
C ARG A 284 -11.44 -18.96 -10.50
N ARG A 285 -10.75 -19.88 -9.82
CA ARG A 285 -10.80 -21.30 -10.12
C ARG A 285 -12.12 -21.95 -9.70
N GLU A 286 -12.60 -21.70 -8.49
CA GLU A 286 -13.88 -22.26 -8.03
C GLU A 286 -15.05 -21.78 -8.90
N ARG A 287 -15.06 -20.50 -9.28
CA ARG A 287 -16.07 -19.97 -10.19
C ARG A 287 -15.98 -20.59 -11.59
N ALA A 288 -14.77 -20.77 -12.12
CA ALA A 288 -14.57 -21.45 -13.40
C ALA A 288 -15.03 -22.91 -13.37
N ASP A 289 -14.71 -23.64 -12.29
CA ASP A 289 -15.11 -25.03 -12.11
C ASP A 289 -16.64 -25.13 -11.97
N GLY A 290 -17.26 -24.25 -11.18
CA GLY A 290 -18.72 -24.17 -11.07
C GLY A 290 -19.40 -23.84 -12.40
N TYR A 291 -18.82 -22.94 -13.21
CA TYR A 291 -19.33 -22.63 -14.55
C TYR A 291 -19.36 -23.87 -15.45
N LEU A 292 -18.28 -24.66 -15.46
CA LEU A 292 -18.18 -25.87 -16.27
C LEU A 292 -19.20 -26.94 -15.83
N ILE A 293 -19.50 -27.02 -14.53
CA ILE A 293 -20.48 -27.96 -13.96
C ILE A 293 -21.91 -27.50 -14.26
N GLU A 294 -22.27 -26.28 -13.88
CA GLU A 294 -23.64 -25.76 -13.99
C GLU A 294 -24.05 -25.52 -15.45
N SER A 295 -23.10 -25.16 -16.31
CA SER A 295 -23.36 -24.92 -17.72
C SER A 295 -23.27 -26.19 -18.57
N ALA A 296 -22.94 -27.35 -18.00
CA ALA A 296 -22.77 -28.59 -18.76
C ALA A 296 -23.99 -28.92 -19.66
N PRO A 297 -25.25 -28.89 -19.17
CA PRO A 297 -26.42 -29.19 -20.02
C PRO A 297 -26.57 -28.22 -21.20
N TRP A 298 -26.20 -26.94 -20.99
CA TRP A 298 -26.25 -25.95 -22.06
C TRP A 298 -25.12 -26.17 -23.07
N LEU A 299 -23.89 -26.40 -22.60
CA LEU A 299 -22.73 -26.66 -23.45
C LEU A 299 -22.91 -27.93 -24.29
N ASP A 300 -23.50 -28.98 -23.71
CA ASP A 300 -23.77 -30.25 -24.40
C ASP A 300 -24.88 -30.14 -25.45
N SER A 301 -25.70 -29.07 -25.39
CA SER A 301 -26.72 -28.79 -26.41
C SER A 301 -26.19 -28.08 -27.65
N LEU A 302 -24.96 -27.54 -27.58
CA LEU A 302 -24.33 -26.79 -28.66
C LEU A 302 -23.52 -27.71 -29.59
N ASP A 303 -23.13 -27.16 -30.74
CA ASP A 303 -22.12 -27.78 -31.60
C ASP A 303 -20.84 -28.09 -30.79
N PRO A 304 -20.21 -29.28 -30.96
CA PRO A 304 -19.06 -29.68 -30.14
C PRO A 304 -17.88 -28.69 -30.16
N ASP A 305 -17.61 -28.07 -31.31
CA ASP A 305 -16.52 -27.10 -31.44
C ASP A 305 -16.90 -25.78 -30.73
N ALA A 306 -18.15 -25.34 -30.86
CA ALA A 306 -18.66 -24.17 -30.15
C ALA A 306 -18.63 -24.37 -28.63
N ALA A 307 -19.06 -25.56 -28.16
CA ALA A 307 -18.99 -25.93 -26.75
C ALA A 307 -17.55 -25.93 -26.25
N GLN A 308 -16.60 -26.43 -27.02
CA GLN A 308 -15.18 -26.43 -26.65
C GLN A 308 -14.60 -25.02 -26.53
N VAL A 309 -14.97 -24.09 -27.43
CA VAL A 309 -14.61 -22.66 -27.32
C VAL A 309 -15.13 -22.07 -26.01
N LEU A 310 -16.40 -22.34 -25.67
CA LEU A 310 -17.03 -21.80 -24.46
C LEU A 310 -16.51 -22.43 -23.17
N ARG A 311 -16.14 -23.73 -23.18
CA ARG A 311 -15.39 -24.34 -22.07
C ARG A 311 -14.04 -23.66 -21.85
N GLY A 312 -13.40 -23.23 -22.94
CA GLY A 312 -12.17 -22.44 -22.90
C GLY A 312 -12.32 -21.12 -22.12
N PHE A 313 -13.51 -20.50 -22.10
CA PHE A 313 -13.74 -19.28 -21.34
C PHE A 313 -13.59 -19.53 -19.83
N GLY A 314 -14.15 -20.61 -19.30
CA GLY A 314 -13.97 -20.97 -17.89
C GLY A 314 -12.48 -21.13 -17.53
N GLN A 315 -11.73 -21.82 -18.39
CA GLN A 315 -10.29 -22.02 -18.17
C GLN A 315 -9.50 -20.71 -18.20
N GLN A 316 -9.80 -19.81 -19.14
CA GLN A 316 -9.14 -18.51 -19.22
C GLN A 316 -9.51 -17.59 -18.05
N PHE A 317 -10.77 -17.65 -17.60
CA PHE A 317 -11.20 -16.97 -16.39
C PHE A 317 -10.42 -17.44 -15.15
N ALA A 318 -10.19 -18.75 -15.00
CA ALA A 318 -9.40 -19.27 -13.89
C ALA A 318 -7.97 -18.69 -13.85
N ILE A 319 -7.37 -18.40 -15.01
CA ILE A 319 -5.99 -17.89 -15.14
C ILE A 319 -5.92 -16.38 -14.90
N GLY A 320 -6.77 -15.61 -15.58
CA GLY A 320 -6.67 -14.14 -15.63
C GLY A 320 -7.95 -13.38 -15.28
N GLY A 321 -8.97 -14.06 -14.78
CA GLY A 321 -10.23 -13.45 -14.34
C GLY A 321 -11.03 -12.86 -15.49
N THR A 322 -11.88 -11.89 -15.15
CA THR A 322 -12.76 -11.21 -16.11
C THR A 322 -11.98 -10.55 -17.26
N GLU A 323 -10.79 -10.01 -16.99
CA GLU A 323 -9.96 -9.33 -18.00
C GLU A 323 -9.44 -10.28 -19.09
N ALA A 324 -9.14 -11.54 -18.74
CA ALA A 324 -8.68 -12.53 -19.71
C ALA A 324 -9.72 -12.86 -20.79
N LEU A 325 -11.01 -12.76 -20.45
CA LEU A 325 -12.12 -13.00 -21.38
C LEU A 325 -12.33 -11.89 -22.41
N GLU A 326 -11.60 -10.80 -22.28
CA GLU A 326 -11.73 -9.62 -23.13
C GLU A 326 -10.44 -9.22 -23.81
N SER A 327 -9.35 -9.91 -23.48
CA SER A 327 -8.10 -9.80 -24.19
C SER A 327 -8.28 -10.33 -25.62
N PRO A 328 -7.78 -9.63 -26.65
CA PRO A 328 -7.70 -10.17 -28.00
C PRO A 328 -6.97 -11.51 -28.06
N SER A 329 -6.03 -11.73 -27.13
CA SER A 329 -5.23 -12.96 -27.01
C SER A 329 -6.06 -14.17 -26.57
N LEU A 330 -7.32 -13.99 -26.15
CA LEU A 330 -8.26 -15.07 -25.86
C LEU A 330 -8.37 -16.02 -27.06
N TRP A 331 -8.39 -15.47 -28.27
CA TRP A 331 -8.52 -16.23 -29.50
C TRP A 331 -7.21 -16.91 -29.93
N ASP A 332 -6.10 -16.61 -29.25
CA ASP A 332 -4.79 -17.24 -29.48
C ASP A 332 -4.54 -18.47 -28.61
N VAL A 333 -5.45 -18.76 -27.68
CA VAL A 333 -5.37 -19.93 -26.80
C VAL A 333 -5.45 -21.21 -27.65
N PRO A 334 -4.47 -22.13 -27.55
CA PRO A 334 -4.39 -23.30 -28.42
C PRO A 334 -5.65 -24.18 -28.43
N GLU A 335 -6.33 -24.32 -27.30
CA GLU A 335 -7.58 -25.08 -27.16
C GLU A 335 -8.72 -24.40 -27.93
N ILE A 336 -8.82 -23.07 -27.84
CA ILE A 336 -9.84 -22.26 -28.51
C ILE A 336 -9.56 -22.22 -30.02
N GLN A 337 -8.30 -22.03 -30.43
CA GLN A 337 -7.89 -22.06 -31.84
C GLN A 337 -8.17 -23.41 -32.51
N ARG A 338 -7.82 -24.52 -31.84
CA ARG A 338 -8.08 -25.87 -32.36
C ARG A 338 -9.56 -26.16 -32.55
N ALA A 339 -10.42 -25.59 -31.71
CA ALA A 339 -11.87 -25.64 -31.82
C ALA A 339 -12.45 -24.61 -32.81
N GLY A 340 -11.61 -23.95 -33.63
CA GLY A 340 -12.06 -22.99 -34.64
C GLY A 340 -12.38 -21.58 -34.13
N GLY A 341 -12.18 -21.30 -32.84
CA GLY A 341 -12.21 -19.96 -32.25
C GLY A 341 -13.50 -19.18 -32.51
N PHE A 342 -13.34 -17.87 -32.77
CA PHE A 342 -14.48 -16.97 -33.04
C PHE A 342 -15.30 -17.40 -34.26
N TYR A 343 -14.67 -18.01 -35.26
CA TYR A 343 -15.35 -18.42 -36.50
C TYR A 343 -16.46 -19.45 -36.24
N VAL A 344 -16.25 -20.41 -35.33
CA VAL A 344 -17.27 -21.40 -35.01
C VAL A 344 -18.49 -20.77 -34.34
N LEU A 345 -18.29 -19.80 -33.44
CA LEU A 345 -19.40 -19.07 -32.84
C LEU A 345 -20.23 -18.30 -33.89
N SER A 346 -19.60 -17.82 -34.97
CA SER A 346 -20.27 -17.12 -36.07
C SER A 346 -21.14 -17.99 -36.97
N ARG A 347 -21.04 -19.32 -36.84
CA ARG A 347 -21.83 -20.29 -37.61
C ARG A 347 -23.09 -20.77 -36.87
N LEU A 348 -23.27 -20.36 -35.62
CA LEU A 348 -24.48 -20.66 -34.86
C LEU A 348 -25.65 -19.85 -35.40
N ASP A 349 -26.88 -20.31 -35.17
CA ASP A 349 -28.12 -19.61 -35.55
C ASP A 349 -28.39 -18.34 -34.71
N ARG A 350 -27.40 -17.89 -33.93
CA ARG A 350 -27.46 -16.74 -33.03
C ARG A 350 -26.21 -15.85 -33.19
N PRO A 351 -26.32 -14.53 -32.99
CA PRO A 351 -25.16 -13.65 -33.03
C PRO A 351 -24.07 -14.07 -32.02
N PRO A 352 -22.78 -14.11 -32.40
CA PRO A 352 -21.68 -14.48 -31.49
C PRO A 352 -21.64 -13.65 -30.21
N ALA A 353 -21.95 -12.36 -30.31
CA ALA A 353 -22.00 -11.45 -29.17
C ALA A 353 -23.04 -11.89 -28.12
N GLU A 354 -24.19 -12.43 -28.55
CA GLU A 354 -25.22 -12.93 -27.63
C GLU A 354 -24.78 -14.23 -26.95
N VAL A 355 -24.14 -15.12 -27.71
CA VAL A 355 -23.62 -16.39 -27.16
C VAL A 355 -22.52 -16.12 -26.13
N MET A 356 -21.61 -15.19 -26.42
CA MET A 356 -20.57 -14.76 -25.48
C MET A 356 -21.15 -14.08 -24.24
N ARG A 357 -22.18 -13.23 -24.41
CA ARG A 357 -22.90 -12.60 -23.30
C ARG A 357 -23.58 -13.65 -22.41
N GLU A 358 -24.24 -14.64 -23.01
CA GLU A 358 -24.87 -15.74 -22.27
C GLU A 358 -23.82 -16.58 -21.51
N ALA A 359 -22.67 -16.86 -22.14
CA ALA A 359 -21.56 -17.55 -21.49
C ALA A 359 -21.05 -16.78 -20.25
N LYS A 360 -20.82 -15.47 -20.38
CA LYS A 360 -20.44 -14.60 -19.25
C LYS A 360 -21.53 -14.55 -18.18
N GLY A 361 -22.80 -14.42 -18.58
CA GLY A 361 -23.93 -14.42 -17.66
C GLY A 361 -23.98 -15.70 -16.81
N ARG A 362 -23.78 -16.86 -17.44
CA ARG A 362 -23.68 -18.16 -16.75
C ARG A 362 -22.45 -18.25 -15.84
N LEU A 363 -21.31 -17.72 -16.26
CA LEU A 363 -20.08 -17.71 -15.46
C LEU A 363 -20.23 -16.87 -14.16
N PHE A 364 -20.94 -15.76 -14.24
CA PHE A 364 -21.20 -14.88 -13.08
C PHE A 364 -22.45 -15.27 -12.29
N SER A 365 -23.24 -16.25 -12.77
CA SER A 365 -24.41 -16.77 -12.06
C SER A 365 -24.12 -17.86 -11.04
N VAL A 366 -23.02 -18.61 -11.24
CA VAL A 366 -22.40 -19.52 -10.25
C VAL A 366 -22.27 -18.81 -8.90
#